data_AF-A0A852YUW9-F1
#
_entry.id   AF-A0A852YUW9-F1
#
_cell.length_a   1.000
_cell.length_b   1.000
_cell.length_c   1.000
_cell.angle_alpha   90.00
_cell.angle_beta   90.00
_cell.angle_gamma   90.00
#
_symmetry.space_group_name_H-M   'P 1'
#
loop_
_entity.id
_entity.type
_entity.pdbx_description
1 polymer ?
#
loop_
_entity_poly.entity_id
_entity_poly.type
_entity_poly.pdbx_seq_one_letter_code
_entity_poly.pdbx_strand_id
1 'polypeptide(L)' 'MLDSFGLDYGALDFVVTPDGDWVFLEINPGGQYGWLESATDHPLTSTLADLLSKETT' A
#
# COMPACT_ATOMS: atom_id res chain seq x y z
N MET A 1 6.83 9.90 0.01
CA MET A 1 5.77 9.97 -1.02
C MET A 1 4.40 10.06 -0.37
N LEU A 2 4.01 9.08 0.45
CA LEU A 2 2.74 9.10 1.20
C LEU A 2 2.53 10.38 2.00
N ASP A 3 3.53 10.81 2.78
CA ASP A 3 3.47 12.07 3.56
C ASP A 3 3.20 13.32 2.71
N SER A 4 3.73 13.36 1.48
CA SER A 4 3.53 14.48 0.56
C SER A 4 2.08 14.59 0.07
N PHE A 5 1.33 13.49 0.15
CA PHE A 5 -0.10 13.43 -0.15
C PHE A 5 -0.98 13.36 1.10
N GLY A 6 -0.39 13.35 2.31
CA GLY A 6 -1.13 13.21 3.57
C GLY A 6 -1.88 11.87 3.68
N LEU A 7 -1.29 10.79 3.15
CA LEU A 7 -1.91 9.45 3.14
C LEU A 7 -1.27 8.55 4.20
N ASP A 8 -2.08 7.94 5.07
CA ASP A 8 -1.63 6.87 5.96
C ASP A 8 -1.61 5.50 5.26
N TYR A 9 -2.29 5.37 4.12
CA TYR A 9 -2.37 4.17 3.29
C TYR A 9 -2.39 4.51 1.80
N GLY A 10 -1.78 3.65 0.99
CA GLY A 10 -1.96 3.62 -0.46
C GLY A 10 -1.46 2.31 -1.06
N ALA A 11 -2.13 1.84 -2.12
CA ALA A 11 -1.62 0.79 -2.98
C ALA A 11 -0.80 1.43 -4.10
N LEU A 12 0.44 0.97 -4.30
CA LEU A 12 1.36 1.53 -5.29
C LEU A 12 1.62 0.51 -6.39
N ASP A 13 1.47 0.95 -7.62
CA ASP A 13 1.70 0.13 -8.79
C ASP A 13 3.02 0.50 -9.46
N PHE A 14 3.80 -0.52 -9.76
CA PHE A 14 5.08 -0.40 -10.44
C PHE A 14 5.18 -1.39 -11.59
N VAL A 15 5.99 -1.04 -12.59
CA VAL A 15 6.47 -1.98 -13.60
C VAL A 15 7.99 -1.95 -13.66
N VAL A 16 8.59 -3.07 -14.04
CA VAL A 16 10.03 -3.17 -14.25
C VAL A 16 10.29 -3.23 -15.75
N THR A 17 11.11 -2.31 -16.27
CA THR A 17 11.49 -2.29 -17.69
C THR A 17 12.36 -3.52 -18.03
N PRO A 18 12.53 -3.88 -19.31
CA PRO A 18 13.44 -4.94 -19.71
C PRO A 18 14.90 -4.73 -19.25
N ASP A 19 15.29 -3.47 -19.05
CA ASP A 19 16.63 -3.09 -18.57
C ASP A 19 16.74 -3.13 -17.02
N GLY A 20 15.65 -3.44 -16.32
CA GLY A 20 15.61 -3.59 -14.86
C GLY A 20 15.21 -2.34 -14.09
N ASP A 21 14.84 -1.26 -14.77
CA ASP A 21 14.43 -0.01 -14.12
C ASP A 21 13.01 -0.12 -13.58
N TRP A 22 12.81 0.37 -12.35
CA TRP A 22 11.50 0.45 -11.73
C TRP A 22 10.80 1.75 -12.13
N VAL A 23 9.61 1.63 -12.72
CA VAL A 23 8.76 2.75 -13.13
C VAL A 23 7.52 2.76 -12.24
N PHE A 24 7.36 3.86 -11.52
CA PHE A 24 6.13 4.16 -10.77
C PHE A 24 4.99 4.49 -11.73
N LEU A 25 3.82 3.87 -11.55
CA LEU A 25 2.63 4.13 -12.35
C LEU A 25 1.63 5.01 -11.61
N GLU A 26 1.16 4.54 -10.46
CA GLU A 26 0.15 5.25 -9.68
C GLU A 26 0.19 4.91 -8.19
N ILE A 27 -0.50 5.76 -7.43
CA ILE A 27 -0.88 5.48 -6.05
C ILE A 27 -2.40 5.58 -5.95
N ASN A 28 -3.02 4.49 -5.48
CA ASN A 28 -4.44 4.44 -5.21
C ASN A 28 -4.68 4.46 -3.69
N PRO A 29 -5.21 5.57 -3.11
CA PRO A 29 -5.47 5.67 -1.67
C PRO A 29 -6.60 4.74 -1.19
N GLY A 30 -7.41 4.19 -2.10
CA GLY A 30 -8.45 3.20 -1.83
C GLY A 30 -8.21 1.86 -2.51
N GLY A 31 -6.96 1.56 -2.88
CA GLY A 31 -6.60 0.34 -3.59
C GLY A 31 -7.00 -0.92 -2.81
N GLN A 32 -7.49 -1.94 -3.52
CA GLN A 32 -7.86 -3.20 -2.90
C GLN A 32 -6.62 -4.08 -2.67
N TYR A 33 -6.47 -4.58 -1.46
CA TYR A 33 -5.31 -5.38 -1.03
C TYR A 33 -5.63 -6.83 -0.66
N GLY A 34 -6.92 -7.20 -0.52
CA GLY A 34 -7.32 -8.50 0.05
C GLY A 34 -6.83 -9.72 -0.75
N TRP A 35 -6.69 -9.60 -2.07
CA TRP A 35 -6.11 -10.64 -2.91
C TRP A 35 -4.62 -10.87 -2.62
N LEU A 36 -3.89 -9.80 -2.27
CA LEU A 36 -2.45 -9.87 -1.96
C LEU A 36 -2.22 -10.48 -0.58
N GLU A 37 -3.02 -10.08 0.42
CA GLU A 37 -3.03 -10.73 1.74
C GLU A 37 -3.26 -12.23 1.60
N SER A 38 -4.26 -12.63 0.81
CA SER A 38 -4.57 -14.06 0.56
C SER A 38 -3.44 -14.80 -0.17
N ALA A 39 -2.64 -14.11 -0.99
CA ALA A 39 -1.58 -14.71 -1.80
C ALA A 39 -0.22 -14.76 -1.09
N THR A 40 -0.01 -13.94 -0.06
CA THR A 40 1.31 -13.74 0.57
C THR A 40 1.35 -14.04 2.06
N ASP A 41 0.19 -14.32 2.67
CA ASP A 41 0.03 -14.49 4.12
C ASP A 41 0.49 -13.27 4.95
N HIS A 42 0.64 -12.10 4.31
CA HIS A 42 0.94 -10.85 5.02
C HIS A 42 -0.32 -10.27 5.68
N PRO A 43 -0.26 -9.86 6.96
CA PRO A 43 -1.43 -9.46 7.74
C PRO A 43 -1.84 -8.01 7.48
N LEU A 44 -2.20 -7.68 6.24
CA LEU A 44 -2.54 -6.33 5.80
C LEU A 44 -3.80 -5.81 6.50
N THR A 45 -4.83 -6.66 6.64
CA THR A 45 -6.10 -6.29 7.29
C THR A 45 -5.88 -5.93 8.76
N SER A 46 -5.15 -6.76 9.52
CA SER A 46 -4.91 -6.46 10.93
C SER A 46 -3.98 -5.25 11.10
N THR A 47 -3.01 -5.07 10.21
CA THR A 47 -2.14 -3.87 10.22
C THR A 47 -2.95 -2.59 10.02
N LEU A 48 -3.93 -2.60 9.13
CA LEU A 48 -4.83 -1.46 8.92
C LEU A 48 -5.78 -1.25 10.10
N ALA A 49 -6.30 -2.32 10.70
CA ALA A 49 -7.12 -2.22 11.91
C ALA A 49 -6.31 -1.64 13.10
N ASP A 50 -5.06 -2.07 13.26
CA ASP A 50 -4.13 -1.56 14.27
C ASP A 50 -3.81 -0.08 14.02
N LEU A 51 -3.63 0.32 12.76
CA LEU A 51 -3.44 1.72 12.39
C LEU A 51 -4.66 2.58 12.78
N LEU A 52 -5.87 2.12 12.46
CA LEU A 52 -7.12 2.83 12.76
C LEU A 52 -7.48 2.86 14.25
N SER A 53 -7.04 1.87 15.02
CA SER A 53 -7.34 1.75 16.45
C SER A 53 -6.37 2.50 17.36
N LYS A 54 -5.26 3.01 16.83
CA LYS A 54 -4.36 3.90 17.58
C LYS A 54 -5.08 5.21 17.85
N GLU A 55 -5.34 5.53 19.13
CA GLU A 55 -5.75 6.88 19.53
C GLU A 55 -4.67 7.87 19.08
N THR A 56 -5.07 8.85 18.26
CA THR A 56 -4.28 10.06 18.07
C THR A 56 -4.25 10.80 19.41
N THR A 57 -3.18 10.62 20.19
CA THR A 57 -2.90 11.46 21.35
C THR A 57 -2.49 12.85 20.89
#